data_AF-A0A0F8X9J6-F1
#
_entry.id   AF-A0A0F8X9J6-F1
#
_cell.length_a   1.000
_cell.length_b   1.000
_cell.length_c   1.000
_cell.angle_alpha   90.00
_cell.angle_beta   90.00
_cell.angle_gamma   90.00
#
_symmetry.space_group_name_H-M   'P 1'
#
loop_
_entity.id
_entity.type
_entity.pdbx_description
1 polymer ?
#
loop_
_entity_poly.entity_id
_entity_poly.type
_entity_poly.pdbx_seq_one_letter_code
_entity_poly.pdbx_strand_id
1 'polypeptide(L)'
;RGDTVVSARGDMDAPVSRGRLCVKGRFGSFEFISHPDRLKTPLIRTADGFREASWEEALALVARELKKYRGDAFGGLSSAKVTNEDNYVFQKFMRAGVGTNNVDHCARL
;
A
#
# COMPACT_ATOMS: atom_id res chain seq x y z
N ARG A 1 17.78 -8.36 -13.36
CA ARG A 1 18.86 -8.07 -14.35
C ARG A 1 18.92 -6.57 -14.46
N GLY A 2 19.93 -5.94 -13.84
CA GLY A 2 19.76 -4.55 -13.40
C GLY A 2 18.54 -4.44 -12.48
N ASP A 3 17.77 -3.36 -12.65
CA ASP A 3 16.60 -3.03 -11.82
C ASP A 3 15.32 -3.80 -12.20
N THR A 4 15.38 -4.66 -13.21
CA THR A 4 14.23 -5.45 -13.68
C THR A 4 14.21 -6.84 -13.06
N VAL A 5 13.09 -7.20 -12.44
CA VAL A 5 12.82 -8.58 -11.99
C VAL A 5 12.46 -9.44 -13.20
N VAL A 6 13.22 -10.52 -13.42
CA VAL A 6 13.08 -11.38 -14.61
C VAL A 6 12.59 -12.80 -14.31
N SER A 7 12.67 -13.24 -13.06
CA SER A 7 12.17 -14.56 -12.63
C SER A 7 12.07 -14.62 -11.11
N ALA A 8 11.18 -15.49 -10.61
CA ALA A 8 11.07 -15.84 -9.20
C ALA A 8 11.43 -17.31 -8.99
N ARG A 9 12.18 -17.62 -7.93
CA ARG A 9 12.50 -19.00 -7.51
C ARG A 9 12.19 -19.13 -6.03
N GLY A 10 11.68 -20.30 -5.65
CA GLY A 10 11.43 -20.59 -4.25
C GLY A 10 12.74 -20.86 -3.52
N ASP A 11 12.81 -20.45 -2.26
CA ASP A 11 13.88 -20.82 -1.36
C ASP A 11 13.70 -22.28 -0.91
N MET A 12 14.72 -23.10 -1.12
CA MET A 12 14.71 -24.53 -0.78
C MET A 12 14.67 -24.76 0.73
N ASP A 13 15.22 -23.83 1.51
CA ASP A 13 15.29 -23.91 2.98
C ASP A 13 14.02 -23.37 3.65
N ALA A 14 13.07 -22.83 2.87
CA ALA A 14 11.83 -22.30 3.40
C ALA A 14 11.00 -23.40 4.11
N PRO A 15 10.66 -23.24 5.40
CA PRO A 15 10.05 -24.32 6.20
C PRO A 15 8.63 -24.69 5.73
N VAL A 16 7.92 -23.75 5.10
CA VAL A 16 6.54 -23.96 4.63
C VAL A 16 6.50 -24.52 3.22
N SER A 17 7.23 -23.91 2.29
CA SER A 17 7.10 -24.20 0.86
C SER A 17 8.19 -25.13 0.31
N ARG A 18 9.35 -25.23 0.96
CA ARG A 18 10.50 -26.08 0.55
C ARG A 18 10.82 -25.93 -0.94
N GLY A 19 10.98 -24.69 -1.40
CA GLY A 19 11.27 -24.34 -2.80
C GLY A 19 10.08 -24.36 -3.76
N ARG A 20 8.90 -24.84 -3.35
CA ARG A 20 7.73 -24.95 -4.22
C ARG A 20 6.96 -23.64 -4.30
N LEU A 21 6.82 -23.10 -5.51
CA LEU A 21 5.97 -21.95 -5.79
C LEU A 21 4.77 -22.37 -6.66
N CYS A 22 3.60 -21.80 -6.39
CA CYS A 22 2.44 -21.93 -7.28
C CYS A 22 2.58 -21.02 -8.51
N VAL A 23 1.64 -21.11 -9.45
CA VAL A 23 1.62 -20.27 -10.68
C VAL A 23 1.71 -18.76 -10.38
N LYS A 24 0.98 -18.29 -9.36
CA LYS A 24 0.98 -16.87 -8.96
C LYS A 24 2.36 -16.44 -8.48
N GLY A 25 2.97 -17.24 -7.60
CA GLY A 25 4.29 -16.96 -7.03
C GLY A 25 5.41 -17.03 -8.07
N ARG A 26 5.34 -18.04 -8.95
CA ARG A 26 6.40 -18.36 -9.92
C ARG A 26 6.38 -17.45 -11.15
N PHE A 27 5.21 -17.06 -11.62
CA PHE A 27 5.04 -16.34 -12.89
C PHE A 27 4.30 -15.01 -12.72
N GLY A 28 3.25 -14.96 -11.89
CA GLY A 28 2.41 -13.77 -11.77
C GLY A 28 2.98 -12.63 -10.90
N SER A 29 3.99 -12.90 -10.06
CA SER A 29 4.47 -11.95 -9.04
C SER A 29 5.18 -10.70 -9.57
N PHE A 30 5.73 -10.74 -10.79
CA PHE A 30 6.63 -9.70 -11.30
C PHE A 30 6.14 -9.00 -12.57
N GLU A 31 5.00 -9.41 -13.13
CA GLU A 31 4.39 -8.73 -14.28
C GLU A 31 3.76 -7.40 -13.85
N PHE A 32 2.99 -7.40 -12.75
CA PHE A 32 2.28 -6.20 -12.30
C PHE A 32 3.21 -5.12 -11.73
N ILE A 33 4.38 -5.49 -11.19
CA ILE A 33 5.35 -4.49 -10.69
C ILE A 33 6.02 -3.69 -11.82
N SER A 34 6.04 -4.25 -13.03
CA SER A 34 6.64 -3.63 -14.22
C SER A 34 5.59 -3.13 -15.22
N HIS A 35 4.30 -3.26 -14.92
CA HIS A 35 3.22 -2.87 -15.82
C HIS A 35 3.23 -1.36 -16.08
N PRO A 36 2.99 -0.90 -17.33
CA PRO A 36 2.97 0.53 -17.67
C PRO A 36 1.96 1.33 -16.84
N ASP A 37 0.82 0.74 -16.50
CA ASP A 37 -0.23 1.41 -15.70
C ASP A 37 0.11 1.55 -14.21
N ARG A 38 1.28 1.07 -13.75
CA ARG A 38 1.69 1.23 -12.36
C ARG A 38 1.86 2.71 -12.04
N LEU A 39 1.15 3.19 -11.02
CA LEU A 39 1.32 4.54 -10.50
C LEU A 39 2.73 4.74 -9.93
N LYS A 40 3.41 5.77 -10.41
CA LYS A 40 4.78 6.15 -9.99
C LYS A 40 4.83 7.54 -9.37
N THR A 41 3.79 8.34 -9.57
CA THR A 41 3.65 9.72 -9.14
C THR A 41 2.33 9.90 -8.38
N PRO A 42 2.28 10.76 -7.35
CA PRO A 42 1.02 11.15 -6.73
C PRO A 42 0.07 11.80 -7.75
N LEU A 43 -1.22 11.49 -7.64
CA LEU A 43 -2.26 12.06 -8.49
C LEU A 43 -3.28 12.81 -7.64
N ILE A 44 -3.63 14.05 -8.04
CA ILE A 44 -4.65 14.88 -7.40
C ILE A 44 -5.87 14.96 -8.31
N ARG A 45 -7.05 14.73 -7.73
CA ARG A 45 -8.34 14.81 -8.44
C ARG A 45 -8.69 16.27 -8.79
N THR A 46 -9.17 16.47 -10.02
CA THR A 46 -9.68 17.74 -10.55
C THR A 46 -11.10 17.54 -11.09
N ALA A 47 -11.74 18.60 -11.59
CA ALA A 47 -13.05 18.50 -12.23
C ALA A 47 -13.03 17.58 -13.47
N ASP A 48 -11.91 17.60 -14.21
CA ASP A 48 -11.73 16.88 -15.48
C ASP A 48 -11.01 15.53 -15.33
N GLY A 49 -10.70 15.10 -14.10
CA GLY A 49 -10.04 13.80 -13.86
C GLY A 49 -8.95 13.86 -12.79
N PHE A 50 -7.73 13.47 -13.17
CA PHE A 50 -6.55 13.46 -12.28
C PHE A 50 -5.37 14.13 -12.96
N ARG A 51 -4.55 14.84 -12.18
CA ARG A 51 -3.26 15.37 -12.61
C ARG A 51 -2.15 14.87 -11.72
N GLU A 52 -0.94 14.80 -12.26
CA GLU A 52 0.26 14.53 -11.46
C GLU A 52 0.56 15.67 -10.48
N ALA A 53 1.20 15.32 -9.37
CA ALA A 53 1.60 16.24 -8.31
C ALA A 53 2.93 15.81 -7.69
N SER A 54 3.63 16.76 -7.07
CA SER A 54 4.78 16.44 -6.23
C SER A 54 4.33 15.79 -4.92
N TRP A 55 5.23 15.06 -4.26
CA TRP A 55 4.97 14.52 -2.92
C TRP A 55 4.65 15.61 -1.90
N GLU A 56 5.35 16.74 -1.96
CA GLU A 56 5.11 17.88 -1.07
C GLU A 56 3.71 18.45 -1.25
N GLU A 57 3.29 18.68 -2.50
CA GLU A 57 1.95 19.18 -2.80
C GLU A 57 0.86 18.20 -2.35
N ALA A 58 1.01 16.92 -2.70
CA ALA A 58 0.03 15.89 -2.37
C ALA A 58 -0.12 15.71 -0.86
N LEU A 59 0.98 15.64 -0.12
CA LEU A 59 0.95 15.49 1.33
C LEU A 59 0.41 16.74 2.02
N ALA A 60 0.75 17.95 1.54
CA ALA A 60 0.21 19.19 2.08
C ALA A 60 -1.32 19.28 1.88
N LEU A 61 -1.82 18.88 0.70
CA LEU A 61 -3.25 18.79 0.42
C LEU A 61 -3.94 17.80 1.36
N VAL A 62 -3.43 16.57 1.45
CA VAL A 62 -4.00 15.53 2.34
C VAL A 62 -4.00 16.02 3.77
N ALA A 63 -2.89 16.54 4.29
CA ALA A 63 -2.82 17.03 5.66
C ALA A 63 -3.82 18.18 5.92
N ARG A 64 -3.98 19.12 4.99
CA ARG A 64 -4.94 20.22 5.11
C ARG A 64 -6.39 19.73 5.19
N GLU A 65 -6.76 18.79 4.31
CA GLU A 65 -8.12 18.27 4.27
C GLU A 65 -8.42 17.35 5.46
N LEU A 66 -7.48 16.48 5.82
CA LEU A 66 -7.63 15.56 6.95
C LEU A 66 -7.62 16.28 8.30
N LYS A 67 -7.01 17.47 8.42
CA LYS A 67 -7.05 18.27 9.65
C LYS A 67 -8.45 18.70 10.08
N LYS A 68 -9.43 18.70 9.17
CA LYS A 68 -10.82 19.14 9.42
C LYS A 68 -11.65 18.12 10.20
N TYR A 69 -11.20 16.87 10.30
CA TYR A 69 -11.93 15.77 10.94
C TYR A 69 -11.11 15.22 12.11
N ARG A 70 -11.73 14.61 13.14
CA ARG A 70 -11.04 13.94 14.25
C ARG A 70 -11.93 12.85 14.85
N GLY A 71 -11.32 11.95 15.61
CA GLY A 71 -12.06 10.92 16.36
C GLY A 71 -12.93 10.05 15.45
N ASP A 72 -14.20 9.88 15.82
CA ASP A 72 -15.10 8.93 15.16
C ASP A 72 -15.53 9.32 13.74
N ALA A 73 -15.24 10.55 13.30
CA ALA A 73 -15.42 10.95 11.90
C ALA A 73 -14.39 10.31 10.94
N PHE A 74 -13.36 9.66 11.50
CA PHE A 74 -12.33 8.97 10.73
C PHE A 74 -12.51 7.46 10.79
N GLY A 75 -12.24 6.82 9.64
CA GLY A 75 -12.03 5.38 9.52
C GLY A 75 -10.78 5.11 8.70
N GLY A 76 -9.98 4.13 9.10
CA GLY A 76 -8.77 3.72 8.41
C GLY A 76 -8.87 2.28 7.94
N LEU A 77 -8.63 2.03 6.65
CA LEU A 77 -8.57 0.69 6.07
C LEU A 77 -7.14 0.38 5.64
N SER A 78 -6.56 -0.66 6.23
CA SER A 78 -5.23 -1.14 5.85
C SER A 78 -5.28 -2.43 5.03
N SER A 79 -4.11 -2.95 4.64
CA SER A 79 -3.98 -4.03 3.65
C SER A 79 -3.19 -5.23 4.17
N ALA A 80 -3.66 -6.44 3.84
CA ALA A 80 -2.97 -7.71 4.09
C ALA A 80 -1.78 -7.93 3.16
N LYS A 81 -1.59 -7.03 2.18
CA LYS A 81 -0.51 -7.09 1.20
C LYS A 81 0.70 -6.23 1.60
N VAL A 82 0.54 -5.33 2.57
CA VAL A 82 1.65 -4.55 3.13
C VAL A 82 2.30 -5.29 4.30
N THR A 83 3.44 -4.79 4.75
CA THR A 83 4.17 -5.42 5.87
C THR A 83 3.46 -5.18 7.21
N ASN A 84 3.90 -5.91 8.24
CA ASN A 84 3.38 -5.70 9.60
C ASN A 84 3.81 -4.33 10.15
N GLU A 85 4.99 -3.85 9.73
CA GLU A 85 5.55 -2.56 10.07
C GLU A 85 4.72 -1.42 9.47
N ASP A 86 4.32 -1.53 8.20
CA ASP A 86 3.42 -0.58 7.55
C ASP A 86 2.07 -0.53 8.28
N ASN A 87 1.51 -1.70 8.59
CA ASN A 87 0.27 -1.82 9.36
C ASN A 87 0.41 -1.21 10.77
N TYR A 88 1.56 -1.40 11.42
CA TYR A 88 1.84 -0.83 12.74
C TYR A 88 1.93 0.70 12.69
N VAL A 89 2.62 1.26 11.70
CA VAL A 89 2.69 2.72 11.50
C VAL A 89 1.31 3.29 11.21
N PHE A 90 0.53 2.62 10.35
CA PHE A 90 -0.83 3.05 10.01
C PHE A 90 -1.74 3.08 11.23
N GLN A 91 -1.83 1.99 12.01
CA GLN A 91 -2.67 1.96 13.21
C GLN A 91 -2.20 2.97 14.26
N LYS A 92 -0.88 3.21 14.37
CA LYS A 92 -0.34 4.21 15.30
C LYS A 92 -0.74 5.62 14.87
N PHE A 93 -0.68 5.92 13.57
CA PHE A 93 -1.18 7.19 13.03
C PHE A 93 -2.66 7.38 13.35
N MET A 94 -3.50 6.38 13.11
CA MET A 94 -4.94 6.46 13.38
C MET A 94 -5.25 6.62 14.88
N ARG A 95 -4.60 5.84 15.74
CA ARG A 95 -4.87 5.86 17.18
C ARG A 95 -4.24 7.03 17.91
N ALA A 96 -2.96 7.30 17.69
CA ALA A 96 -2.22 8.33 18.40
C ALA A 96 -2.24 9.69 17.70
N GLY A 97 -2.27 9.72 16.36
CA GLY A 97 -2.30 10.96 15.58
C GLY A 97 -3.71 11.50 15.35
N VAL A 98 -4.62 10.64 14.88
CA VAL A 98 -6.02 11.01 14.59
C VAL A 98 -6.91 10.92 15.81
N GLY A 99 -6.61 10.00 16.74
CA GLY A 99 -7.38 9.82 17.98
C GLY A 99 -8.58 8.89 17.83
N THR A 100 -8.52 7.90 16.92
CA THR A 100 -9.63 6.95 16.70
C THR A 100 -9.18 5.50 16.72
N ASN A 101 -10.09 4.62 17.15
CA ASN A 101 -9.91 3.17 17.06
C ASN A 101 -10.63 2.55 15.85
N ASN A 102 -11.23 3.38 14.99
CA ASN A 102 -11.87 2.95 13.74
C ASN A 102 -10.82 2.56 12.70
N VAL A 103 -10.21 1.40 12.92
CA VAL A 103 -9.16 0.82 12.07
C VAL A 103 -9.58 -0.59 11.70
N ASP A 104 -9.62 -0.87 10.41
CA ASP A 104 -9.94 -2.19 9.88
C ASP A 104 -8.92 -2.64 8.83
N HIS A 105 -9.01 -3.90 8.44
CA HIS A 105 -8.04 -4.60 7.61
C HIS A 105 -8.72 -5.65 6.74
N CYS A 106 -8.31 -5.76 5.47
CA CYS A 106 -9.00 -6.62 4.50
C CYS A 106 -9.02 -8.13 4.82
N ALA A 107 -8.18 -8.62 5.74
CA ALA A 107 -8.25 -10.02 6.21
C ALA A 107 -9.40 -10.30 7.19
N ARG A 108 -10.27 -9.32 7.47
CA ARG A 108 -11.57 -9.56 8.13
C ARG A 108 -12.71 -9.88 7.16
N LEU A 109 -12.45 -9.87 5.85
CA LEU A 109 -13.38 -10.26 4.79
C LEU A 109 -13.07 -11.65 4.24
#